data_AF-A0A916J5H5-F1
#
_entry.id   AF-A0A916J5H5-F1
#
_cell.length_a   1.000
_cell.length_b   1.000
_cell.length_c   1.000
_cell.angle_alpha   90.00
_cell.angle_beta   90.00
_cell.angle_gamma   90.00
#
_symmetry.space_group_name_H-M   'P 1'
#
loop_
_entity.id
_entity.type
_entity.pdbx_description
1 polymer ?
#
loop_
_entity_poly.entity_id
_entity_poly.type
_entity_poly.pdbx_seq_one_letter_code
_entity_poly.pdbx_strand_id
1 'polypeptide(L)'
;MAMTNRHAGLMSGTSLDGVDTVLADFGGDSPRVIASCHLPFPVQMRQAALSLQQAGHNELHRAALLGNQLAAVYAEATRRVVEQAGTASDQISAIGAKGSRILGTIYSA
;
A
#
# COMPACT_ATOMS: atom_id res chain seq x y z
N MET A 1 18.45 19.02 18.70
CA MET A 1 17.23 18.21 18.52
C MET A 1 17.49 17.25 17.38
N ALA A 2 17.39 15.94 17.61
CA ALA A 2 17.37 14.99 16.50
C ALA A 2 16.12 15.27 15.67
N MET A 3 16.28 15.50 14.35
CA MET A 3 15.14 15.63 13.46
C MET A 3 14.39 14.29 13.45
N THR A 4 13.11 14.32 13.79
CA THR A 4 12.22 13.18 13.57
C THR A 4 12.13 12.94 12.07
N ASN A 5 12.68 11.81 11.61
CA ASN A 5 12.72 11.46 10.20
C ASN A 5 11.94 10.17 9.94
N ARG A 6 10.63 10.20 10.21
CA ARG A 6 9.78 9.02 10.15
C ARG A 6 9.07 8.91 8.81
N HIS A 7 9.06 7.70 8.25
CA HIS A 7 8.45 7.42 6.95
C HIS A 7 7.57 6.18 7.04
N ALA A 8 6.40 6.24 6.41
CA ALA A 8 5.56 5.07 6.22
C ALA A 8 5.83 4.44 4.84
N GLY A 9 6.16 3.16 4.79
CA GLY A 9 6.33 2.39 3.57
C GLY A 9 5.18 1.40 3.37
N LEU A 10 4.60 1.36 2.18
CA LEU A 10 3.54 0.43 1.79
C LEU A 10 4.02 -0.50 0.68
N MET A 11 3.80 -1.80 0.85
CA MET A 11 4.04 -2.82 -0.16
C MET A 11 2.83 -3.73 -0.30
N SER A 12 2.45 -4.01 -1.54
CA SER A 12 1.51 -5.08 -1.86
C SER A 12 2.14 -5.99 -2.91
N GLY A 13 2.26 -7.27 -2.55
CA GLY A 13 2.84 -8.31 -3.38
C GLY A 13 1.94 -8.69 -4.56
N THR A 14 2.46 -9.54 -5.45
CA THR A 14 1.68 -10.08 -6.57
C THR A 14 0.68 -11.17 -6.15
N SER A 15 0.74 -11.62 -4.89
CA SER A 15 -0.19 -12.57 -4.29
C SER A 15 -1.61 -12.00 -4.10
N LEU A 16 -1.78 -10.67 -4.14
CA LEU A 16 -3.06 -9.99 -3.94
C LEU A 16 -3.75 -10.41 -2.62
N ASP A 17 -2.95 -10.67 -1.59
CA ASP A 17 -3.39 -11.05 -0.24
C ASP A 17 -3.65 -9.82 0.64
N GLY A 18 -2.90 -8.74 0.44
CA GLY A 18 -3.12 -7.50 1.16
C GLY A 18 -2.02 -6.46 0.94
N VAL A 19 -1.86 -5.62 1.96
CA VAL A 19 -0.88 -4.54 2.03
C VAL A 19 -0.11 -4.64 3.34
N ASP A 20 1.20 -4.74 3.22
CA ASP A 20 2.13 -4.59 4.34
C ASP A 20 2.51 -3.12 4.47
N THR A 21 2.41 -2.59 5.68
CA THR A 21 2.77 -1.21 5.98
C THR A 21 3.76 -1.19 7.14
N VAL A 22 4.80 -0.38 7.01
CA VAL A 22 5.84 -0.20 8.02
C VAL A 22 6.01 1.29 8.28
N LEU A 23 6.04 1.70 9.55
CA LEU A 23 6.55 3.01 9.96
C LEU A 23 7.98 2.84 10.45
N ALA A 24 8.93 3.55 9.83
CA ALA A 24 10.34 3.50 10.19
C ALA A 24 10.90 4.89 10.50
N ASP A 25 11.83 4.95 11.44
CA ASP A 25 12.58 6.15 11.84
C ASP A 25 14.00 6.09 11.27
N PHE A 26 14.38 7.15 10.56
CA PHE A 26 15.70 7.33 9.95
C PHE A 26 16.47 8.50 10.59
N GLY A 27 16.06 8.96 11.78
CA GLY A 27 16.69 10.09 12.46
C GLY A 27 17.98 9.75 13.23
N GLY A 28 18.34 8.47 13.33
CA GLY A 28 19.56 7.99 14.02
C GLY A 28 20.56 7.33 13.06
N ASP A 29 21.61 6.72 13.62
CA ASP A 29 22.69 6.08 12.86
C ASP A 29 22.24 4.88 12.02
N SER A 30 21.11 4.26 12.38
CA SER A 30 20.51 3.14 11.64
C SER A 30 18.99 3.25 11.58
N PRO A 31 18.35 2.74 10.49
CA PRO A 31 16.90 2.70 10.39
C PRO A 31 16.28 1.83 11.49
N ARG A 32 15.22 2.32 12.13
CA ARG A 32 14.46 1.58 13.15
C ARG A 32 13.01 1.44 12.75
N VAL A 33 12.49 0.21 12.71
CA VAL A 33 11.04 -0.03 12.57
C VAL A 33 10.34 0.33 13.89
N ILE A 34 9.36 1.23 13.81
CA ILE A 34 8.54 1.67 14.95
C ILE A 34 7.30 0.77 15.08
N ALA A 35 6.62 0.53 13.96
CA ALA A 35 5.42 -0.30 13.89
C ALA A 35 5.27 -0.92 12.50
N SER A 36 4.53 -2.01 12.43
CA SER A 36 4.14 -2.65 11.18
C SER A 36 2.74 -3.25 11.29
N CYS A 37 2.02 -3.28 10.17
CA CYS A 37 0.73 -3.95 10.09
C CYS A 37 0.51 -4.56 8.71
N HIS A 38 -0.29 -5.62 8.68
CA HIS A 38 -0.82 -6.22 7.46
C HIS A 38 -2.33 -5.94 7.38
N LEU A 39 -2.80 -5.43 6.25
CA LEU A 39 -4.22 -5.24 5.97
C LEU A 39 -4.63 -6.14 4.81
N PRO A 40 -5.44 -7.19 5.05
CA PRO A 40 -5.88 -8.10 3.99
C PRO A 40 -6.80 -7.38 3.01
N PHE A 41 -6.68 -7.73 1.73
CA PHE A 41 -7.64 -7.23 0.73
C PHE A 41 -9.02 -7.86 0.93
N PRO A 42 -10.11 -7.07 0.79
CA PRO A 42 -11.45 -7.64 0.69
C PRO A 42 -11.52 -8.68 -0.42
N VAL A 43 -12.26 -9.77 -0.20
CA VAL A 43 -12.39 -10.88 -1.17
C VAL A 43 -12.81 -10.37 -2.56
N GLN A 44 -13.73 -9.41 -2.60
CA GLN A 44 -14.22 -8.79 -3.84
C GLN A 44 -13.13 -8.02 -4.58
N MET A 45 -12.27 -7.29 -3.85
CA MET A 45 -11.12 -6.60 -4.41
C MET A 45 -10.12 -7.60 -5.01
N ARG A 46 -9.83 -8.69 -4.29
CA ARG A 46 -8.96 -9.77 -4.80
C ARG A 46 -9.53 -10.39 -6.08
N GLN A 47 -10.82 -10.68 -6.10
CA GLN A 47 -11.50 -11.21 -7.29
C GLN A 47 -11.45 -10.23 -8.47
N ALA A 48 -11.71 -8.94 -8.22
CA ALA A 48 -11.60 -7.90 -9.24
C ALA A 48 -10.17 -7.80 -9.80
N ALA A 49 -9.16 -7.84 -8.94
CA ALA A 49 -7.76 -7.84 -9.34
C ALA A 49 -7.37 -9.07 -10.17
N LEU A 50 -7.79 -10.27 -9.75
CA LEU A 50 -7.56 -11.51 -10.51
C LEU A 50 -8.26 -11.47 -11.88
N SER A 51 -9.47 -10.92 -11.95
CA SER A 51 -10.23 -10.79 -13.20
C SER A 51 -9.63 -9.79 -14.21
N LEU A 52 -8.65 -8.99 -13.79
CA LEU A 52 -7.87 -8.08 -14.65
C LEU A 52 -6.54 -8.68 -15.11
N GLN A 53 -6.22 -9.90 -14.70
CA GLN A 53 -5.04 -10.63 -15.17
C GLN A 53 -5.27 -11.32 -16.53
N GLN A 54 -6.52 -11.34 -17.01
CA GLN A 54 -6.91 -11.90 -18.30
C GLN A 54 -7.57 -10.81 -19.15
N ALA A 55 -7.29 -10.85 -20.45
CA ALA A 55 -7.93 -9.97 -21.43
C ALA A 55 -9.45 -10.03 -21.28
N GLY A 56 -10.08 -8.87 -21.18
CA GLY A 56 -11.52 -8.78 -20.95
C GLY A 56 -12.13 -7.46 -21.42
N HIS A 57 -13.42 -7.30 -21.13
CA HIS A 57 -14.11 -6.08 -21.48
C HIS A 57 -13.83 -4.97 -20.45
N ASN A 58 -13.72 -3.72 -20.92
CA ASN A 58 -13.59 -2.51 -20.10
C ASN A 58 -12.47 -2.57 -19.05
N GLU A 59 -11.32 -3.15 -19.39
CA GLU A 59 -10.21 -3.37 -18.45
C GLU A 59 -9.68 -2.08 -17.86
N LEU A 60 -9.54 -1.03 -18.67
CA LEU A 60 -9.05 0.27 -18.19
C LEU A 60 -9.98 0.88 -17.15
N HIS A 61 -11.30 0.83 -17.39
CA HIS A 61 -12.29 1.35 -16.45
C HIS A 61 -12.31 0.55 -15.14
N ARG A 62 -12.30 -0.79 -15.24
CA ARG A 62 -12.25 -1.69 -14.09
C ARG A 62 -10.94 -1.53 -13.29
N ALA A 63 -9.82 -1.36 -13.98
CA ALA A 63 -8.52 -1.09 -13.36
C ALA A 63 -8.51 0.26 -12.63
N ALA A 64 -9.11 1.31 -13.20
CA ALA A 64 -9.23 2.61 -12.54
C ALA A 64 -10.09 2.52 -11.25
N LEU A 65 -11.23 1.83 -11.31
CA LEU A 65 -12.08 1.61 -10.13
C LEU A 65 -11.34 0.85 -9.03
N LEU A 66 -10.63 -0.21 -9.40
CA LEU A 66 -9.83 -0.98 -8.46
C LEU A 66 -8.66 -0.17 -7.89
N GLY A 67 -8.05 0.72 -8.68
CA GLY A 67 -7.03 1.67 -8.22
C GLY A 67 -7.55 2.60 -7.13
N ASN A 68 -8.78 3.10 -7.26
CA ASN A 68 -9.40 3.92 -6.21
C ASN A 68 -9.62 3.12 -4.91
N GLN A 69 -10.08 1.87 -5.04
CA GLN A 69 -10.26 1.01 -3.87
C GLN A 69 -8.91 0.70 -3.20
N LEU A 70 -7.86 0.46 -3.98
CA LEU A 70 -6.51 0.22 -3.48
C LEU A 70 -5.97 1.43 -2.72
N ALA A 71 -6.18 2.65 -3.24
CA ALA A 71 -5.81 3.89 -2.57
C ALA A 71 -6.48 4.03 -1.20
N ALA A 72 -7.77 3.68 -1.10
CA ALA A 72 -8.48 3.68 0.18
C ALA A 72 -7.88 2.67 1.18
N VAL A 73 -7.52 1.46 0.72
CA VAL A 73 -6.85 0.47 1.57
C VAL A 73 -5.46 0.96 2.03
N TYR A 74 -4.70 1.63 1.17
CA TYR A 74 -3.38 2.18 1.53
C TYR A 74 -3.49 3.30 2.57
N ALA A 75 -4.49 4.16 2.44
CA ALA A 75 -4.78 5.20 3.42
C ALA A 75 -5.14 4.58 4.78
N GLU A 76 -5.99 3.55 4.80
CA GLU A 76 -6.37 2.84 6.02
C GLU A 76 -5.18 2.11 6.66
N ALA A 77 -4.35 1.43 5.88
CA ALA A 77 -3.17 0.75 6.38
C ALA A 77 -2.15 1.73 6.98
N THR A 78 -1.98 2.89 6.34
CA THR A 78 -1.16 3.99 6.88
C THR A 78 -1.72 4.51 8.19
N ARG A 79 -3.03 4.80 8.24
CA ARG A 79 -3.69 5.25 9.47
C ARG A 79 -3.46 4.26 10.62
N ARG A 80 -3.64 2.96 10.36
CA ARG A 80 -3.43 1.90 11.36
C ARG A 80 -2.00 1.85 11.89
N VAL A 81 -0.99 1.89 11.02
CA VAL A 81 0.41 1.81 11.49
C VAL A 81 0.80 3.03 12.33
N VAL A 82 0.26 4.20 11.99
CA VAL A 82 0.51 5.47 12.70
C VAL A 82 -0.15 5.47 14.07
N GLU A 83 -1.39 5.01 14.15
CA GLU A 83 -2.12 4.84 15.41
C GLU A 83 -1.45 3.82 16.32
N GLN A 84 -1.03 2.66 15.77
CA GLN A 84 -0.29 1.65 16.51
C GLN A 84 1.04 2.20 17.06
N ALA A 85 1.71 3.06 16.30
CA ALA A 85 2.95 3.71 16.73
C ALA A 85 2.74 4.87 17.73
N GLY A 86 1.49 5.24 18.04
CA GLY A 86 1.17 6.41 18.87
C GLY A 86 1.79 7.71 18.34
N THR A 87 1.97 7.80 17.01
CA THR A 87 2.68 8.90 16.35
C THR A 87 1.67 9.92 15.82
N ALA A 88 1.92 11.21 16.06
CA ALA A 88 1.09 12.26 15.47
C ALA A 88 1.40 12.41 13.97
N SER A 89 0.40 12.78 13.16
CA SER A 89 0.55 12.84 11.70
C SER A 89 1.61 13.87 11.24
N ASP A 90 1.83 14.92 12.03
CA ASP A 90 2.87 15.95 11.81
C ASP A 90 4.30 15.45 12.05
N GLN A 91 4.46 14.25 12.63
CA GLN A 91 5.75 13.60 12.85
C GLN A 91 6.14 12.64 11.71
N ILE A 92 5.32 12.53 10.65
CA ILE A 92 5.58 11.69 9.48
C ILE A 92 6.07 12.57 8.34
N SER A 93 7.31 12.37 7.92
CA SER A 93 7.96 13.16 6.87
C SER A 93 7.39 12.83 5.49
N ALA A 94 7.13 11.55 5.20
CA ALA A 94 6.58 11.10 3.94
C ALA A 94 5.97 9.69 4.00
N ILE A 95 5.17 9.38 2.98
CA ILE A 95 4.61 8.05 2.73
C ILE A 95 5.13 7.57 1.37
N GLY A 96 5.80 6.40 1.33
CA GLY A 96 6.23 5.75 0.10
C GLY A 96 5.36 4.54 -0.21
N ALA A 97 4.73 4.52 -1.39
CA ALA A 97 3.89 3.40 -1.83
C ALA A 97 4.46 2.76 -3.10
N LYS A 98 4.85 1.48 -3.02
CA LYS A 98 5.38 0.74 -4.19
C LYS A 98 4.28 0.40 -5.22
N GLY A 99 3.02 0.32 -4.78
CA GLY A 99 1.88 0.00 -5.63
C GLY A 99 1.76 -1.48 -6.00
N SER A 100 0.55 -1.91 -6.35
CA SER A 100 0.27 -3.29 -6.78
C SER A 100 0.33 -3.39 -8.30
N ARG A 101 1.00 -4.43 -8.82
CA ARG A 101 0.92 -4.76 -10.25
C ARG A 101 -0.31 -5.64 -10.48
N ILE A 102 -1.35 -5.05 -11.06
CA ILE A 102 -2.66 -5.70 -11.20
C ILE A 102 -2.90 -6.20 -12.63
N LEU A 103 -2.53 -5.41 -13.64
CA LEU A 103 -2.65 -5.81 -15.05
C LEU A 103 -1.52 -6.78 -15.43
N GLY A 104 -1.88 -7.86 -16.13
CA GLY A 104 -0.92 -8.71 -16.86
C GLY A 104 -0.25 -7.93 -17.99
N THR A 105 0.80 -8.50 -18.59
CA THR A 105 1.50 -7.89 -19.74
C THR A 105 0.49 -7.44 -20.80
N ILE A 106 0.35 -6.12 -20.95
CA ILE A 106 -0.32 -5.48 -22.08
C ILE A 106 0.55 -5.69 -23.31
N TYR A 107 0.40 -6.80 -24.05
CA TYR A 107 0.67 -6.95 -25.49
C TYR A 107 0.49 -8.42 -25.93
N SER A 108 -0.55 -8.68 -26.72
CA SER A 108 -0.43 -9.33 -28.04
C SER A 108 -1.67 -8.95 -28.87
N ALA A 109 -1.58 -7.82 -29.56
CA ALA A 109 -2.33 -7.60 -30.79
C ALA A 109 -1.55 -8.23 -31.94
#